data_AF-A0A1M3MU54-F1
#
_entry.id   AF-A0A1M3MU54-F1
#
_cell.length_a   1.000
_cell.length_b   1.000
_cell.length_c   1.000
_cell.angle_alpha   90.00
_cell.angle_beta   90.00
_cell.angle_gamma   90.00
#
_symmetry.space_group_name_H-M   'P 1'
#
loop_
_entity.id
_entity.type
_entity.pdbx_description
1 polymer ?
#
loop_
_entity_poly.entity_id
_entity_poly.type
_entity_poly.pdbx_seq_one_letter_code
_entity_poly.pdbx_strand_id
1 'polypeptide(L)'
;MPAASESRPSSIAAKRPSPSGSTSAPSKSSFREELALVEAARTHLDNGDGASCLSVIGRYERQFRGGVFAQEMELIQIEALARVGEPERARSLAQRFLASQPDSPYAERARLVLQKLP
;
A
#
# COMPACT_ATOMS: atom_id res chain seq x y z
N MET A 1 -51.81 -34.16 -7.19
CA MET A 1 -51.04 -34.42 -8.43
C MET A 1 -51.92 -34.05 -9.61
N PRO A 2 -51.44 -33.39 -10.68
CA PRO A 2 -50.17 -32.66 -10.84
C PRO A 2 -50.33 -31.23 -11.43
N ALA A 3 -49.20 -30.49 -11.56
CA ALA A 3 -48.77 -29.55 -12.64
C ALA A 3 -49.79 -28.72 -13.47
N ALA A 4 -49.56 -27.50 -13.98
CA ALA A 4 -48.41 -26.57 -14.06
C ALA A 4 -48.95 -25.19 -14.56
N SER A 5 -48.21 -24.08 -14.75
CA SER A 5 -46.84 -23.65 -14.42
C SER A 5 -46.78 -22.12 -14.52
N GLU A 6 -46.35 -21.40 -13.47
CA GLU A 6 -46.22 -19.93 -13.51
C GLU A 6 -44.74 -19.54 -13.65
N SER A 7 -44.33 -19.10 -14.85
CA SER A 7 -42.93 -18.77 -15.14
C SER A 7 -42.75 -17.29 -15.47
N ARG A 8 -42.00 -16.58 -14.62
CA ARG A 8 -41.00 -15.56 -15.03
C ARG A 8 -40.19 -15.06 -13.82
N PRO A 9 -38.87 -15.36 -13.74
CA PRO A 9 -38.01 -14.73 -12.75
C PRO A 9 -37.69 -13.29 -13.16
N SER A 10 -38.32 -12.32 -12.51
CA SER A 10 -37.88 -10.91 -12.65
C SER A 10 -36.55 -10.73 -11.94
N SER A 11 -35.52 -10.53 -12.77
CA SER A 11 -34.15 -10.19 -12.39
C SER A 11 -34.08 -9.14 -11.28
N ILE A 12 -33.60 -9.53 -10.10
CA ILE A 12 -33.04 -8.59 -9.13
C ILE A 12 -31.53 -8.60 -9.35
N ALA A 13 -31.05 -7.48 -9.87
CA ALA A 13 -29.68 -7.31 -10.34
C ALA A 13 -28.66 -7.69 -9.25
N ALA A 14 -27.59 -8.37 -9.67
CA ALA A 14 -26.44 -8.67 -8.83
C ALA A 14 -25.93 -7.37 -8.18
N LYS A 15 -26.12 -7.26 -6.86
CA LYS A 15 -25.60 -6.15 -6.05
C LYS A 15 -24.10 -6.31 -5.90
N ARG A 16 -23.41 -5.98 -6.99
CA ARG A 16 -21.95 -5.88 -7.09
C ARG A 16 -21.50 -5.08 -5.86
N PRO A 17 -20.61 -5.61 -4.99
CA PRO A 17 -20.12 -4.83 -3.88
C PRO A 17 -19.30 -3.69 -4.46
N SER A 18 -19.91 -2.52 -4.55
CA SER A 18 -19.17 -1.28 -4.71
C SER A 18 -18.22 -1.20 -3.51
N PRO A 19 -16.88 -1.12 -3.72
CA PRO A 19 -16.00 -0.74 -2.64
C PRO A 19 -16.37 0.70 -2.31
N SER A 20 -17.27 0.87 -1.35
CA SER A 20 -17.63 2.17 -0.82
C SER A 20 -16.33 2.78 -0.30
N GLY A 21 -15.85 3.80 -1.01
CA GLY A 21 -14.73 4.63 -0.59
C GLY A 21 -15.14 5.39 0.65
N SER A 22 -15.18 4.67 1.78
CA SER A 22 -15.56 5.22 3.07
C SER A 22 -14.36 6.02 3.56
N THR A 23 -14.28 7.27 3.11
CA THR A 23 -13.47 8.33 3.73
C THR A 23 -14.10 8.67 5.10
N SER A 24 -14.25 7.65 5.94
CA SER A 24 -14.38 7.83 7.37
C SER A 24 -13.07 8.42 7.84
N ALA A 25 -13.11 9.55 8.55
CA ALA A 25 -11.95 10.05 9.25
C ALA A 25 -11.32 8.91 10.07
N PRO A 26 -9.98 8.77 10.09
CA PRO A 26 -9.33 7.62 10.70
C PRO A 26 -9.72 7.54 12.17
N SER A 27 -10.42 6.45 12.52
CA SER A 27 -10.71 6.12 13.91
C SER A 27 -9.39 5.99 14.68
N LYS A 28 -9.39 6.29 15.99
CA LYS A 28 -8.18 6.12 16.82
C LYS A 28 -7.61 4.70 16.75
N SER A 29 -8.44 3.68 16.51
CA SER A 29 -8.03 2.32 16.20
C SER A 29 -7.24 2.24 14.89
N SER A 30 -7.79 2.80 13.81
CA SER A 30 -7.19 2.79 12.47
C SER A 30 -5.81 3.44 12.44
N PHE A 31 -5.58 4.53 13.18
CA PHE A 31 -4.24 5.13 13.29
C PHE A 31 -3.23 4.21 14.00
N ARG A 32 -3.66 3.47 15.03
CA ARG A 32 -2.79 2.50 15.74
C ARG A 32 -2.51 1.27 14.89
N GLU A 33 -3.49 0.82 14.11
CA GLU A 33 -3.34 -0.26 13.13
C GLU A 33 -2.40 0.15 11.99
N GLU A 34 -2.53 1.38 11.50
CA GLU A 34 -1.66 1.97 10.48
C GLU A 34 -0.21 2.05 11.00
N LEU A 35 0.00 2.63 12.19
CA LEU A 35 1.31 2.73 12.83
C LEU A 35 1.97 1.36 13.05
N ALA A 36 1.21 0.36 13.49
CA ALA A 36 1.75 -0.99 13.70
C ALA A 36 2.27 -1.65 12.40
N LEU A 37 1.68 -1.33 11.25
CA LEU A 37 2.20 -1.77 9.95
C LEU A 37 3.47 -1.02 9.56
N VAL A 38 3.55 0.28 9.84
CA VAL A 38 4.75 1.10 9.58
C VAL A 38 5.93 0.62 10.44
N GLU A 39 5.69 0.36 11.73
CA GLU A 39 6.70 -0.19 12.64
C GLU A 39 7.17 -1.57 12.17
N ALA A 40 6.26 -2.48 11.81
CA ALA A 40 6.62 -3.80 11.27
C ALA A 40 7.43 -3.69 9.96
N ALA A 41 7.06 -2.79 9.04
CA ALA A 41 7.78 -2.56 7.80
C ALA A 41 9.21 -2.04 8.07
N ARG A 42 9.37 -1.08 8.99
CA ARG A 42 10.68 -0.58 9.44
C ARG A 42 11.53 -1.68 10.06
N THR A 43 10.98 -2.49 10.97
CA THR A 43 11.71 -3.60 11.60
C THR A 43 12.20 -4.63 10.59
N HIS A 44 11.38 -5.01 9.62
CA HIS A 44 11.82 -5.90 8.55
C HIS A 44 12.91 -5.27 7.66
N LEU A 45 12.84 -3.97 7.39
CA LEU A 45 13.87 -3.30 6.61
C LEU A 45 15.22 -3.23 7.35
N ASP A 46 15.20 -2.93 8.65
CA ASP A 46 16.40 -2.84 9.51
C ASP A 46 17.09 -4.21 9.66
N ASN A 47 16.30 -5.27 9.83
CA ASN A 47 16.77 -6.66 9.83
C ASN A 47 17.33 -7.12 8.46
N GLY A 48 17.09 -6.37 7.37
CA GLY A 48 17.44 -6.76 6.00
C GLY A 48 16.41 -7.67 5.31
N ASP A 49 15.30 -7.99 5.96
CA ASP A 49 14.18 -8.80 5.44
C ASP A 49 13.31 -8.02 4.43
N GLY A 50 13.90 -7.54 3.34
CA GLY A 50 13.22 -6.72 2.34
C GLY A 50 11.95 -7.38 1.75
N ALA A 51 11.92 -8.71 1.60
CA ALA A 51 10.74 -9.44 1.11
C ALA A 51 9.56 -9.41 2.10
N SER A 52 9.85 -9.53 3.41
CA SER A 52 8.86 -9.41 4.48
C SER A 52 8.37 -7.96 4.59
N CYS A 53 9.28 -6.99 4.45
CA CYS A 53 8.96 -5.57 4.39
C CYS A 53 7.98 -5.23 3.26
N LEU A 54 8.25 -5.67 2.02
CA LEU A 54 7.36 -5.50 0.87
C LEU A 54 5.99 -6.19 1.07
N SER A 55 5.96 -7.32 1.80
CA SER A 55 4.70 -8.00 2.14
C SER A 55 3.84 -7.19 3.12
N VAL A 56 4.47 -6.50 4.09
CA VAL A 56 3.79 -5.57 5.01
C VAL A 56 3.32 -4.31 4.27
N ILE A 57 4.13 -3.74 3.38
CA ILE A 57 3.75 -2.59 2.54
C ILE A 57 2.52 -2.94 1.68
N GLY A 58 2.52 -4.09 1.00
CA GLY A 58 1.37 -4.53 0.23
C GLY A 58 0.10 -4.73 1.08
N ARG A 59 0.23 -5.08 2.37
CA ARG A 59 -0.91 -5.09 3.31
C ARG A 59 -1.37 -3.67 3.64
N TYR A 60 -0.44 -2.76 3.94
CA TYR A 60 -0.72 -1.35 4.18
C TYR A 60 -1.46 -0.71 3.00
N GLU A 61 -0.99 -0.85 1.76
CA GLU A 61 -1.64 -0.25 0.59
C GLU A 61 -3.09 -0.74 0.38
N ARG A 62 -3.40 -1.97 0.78
CA ARG A 62 -4.77 -2.53 0.72
C ARG A 62 -5.68 -2.00 1.83
N GLN A 63 -5.12 -1.60 2.98
CA GLN A 63 -5.86 -1.20 4.18
C GLN A 63 -5.93 0.33 4.35
N PHE A 64 -4.89 1.06 3.94
CA PHE A 64 -4.64 2.47 4.23
C PHE A 64 -4.16 3.25 2.97
N ARG A 65 -4.95 3.22 1.89
CA ARG A 65 -4.65 4.05 0.70
C ARG A 65 -4.63 5.53 1.09
N GLY A 66 -3.48 6.19 0.94
CA GLY A 66 -3.32 7.60 1.31
C GLY A 66 -3.42 7.85 2.81
N GLY A 67 -3.05 6.85 3.63
CA GLY A 67 -2.90 7.01 5.09
C GLY A 67 -1.86 8.08 5.47
N VAL A 68 -1.84 8.46 6.75
CA VAL A 68 -0.97 9.51 7.28
C VAL A 68 0.51 9.16 7.09
N PHE A 69 0.85 7.87 7.08
CA PHE A 69 2.22 7.38 6.89
C PHE A 69 2.54 6.98 5.44
N ALA A 70 1.72 7.37 4.44
CA ALA A 70 1.92 6.93 3.06
C ALA A 70 3.31 7.30 2.50
N GLN A 71 3.81 8.50 2.81
CA GLN A 71 5.14 8.94 2.35
C GLN A 71 6.29 8.11 2.96
N GLU A 72 6.17 7.75 4.24
CA GLU A 72 7.13 6.88 4.94
C GLU A 72 7.11 5.47 4.34
N MET A 73 5.92 4.90 4.12
CA MET A 73 5.78 3.55 3.56
C MET A 73 6.28 3.49 2.11
N GLU A 74 6.08 4.56 1.33
CA GLU A 74 6.63 4.67 -0.03
C GLU A 74 8.17 4.75 0.00
N LEU A 75 8.78 5.48 0.95
CA LEU A 75 10.24 5.47 1.13
C LEU A 75 10.76 4.07 1.54
N ILE A 76 10.14 3.44 2.54
CA ILE A 76 10.51 2.10 3.00
C ILE A 76 10.41 1.09 1.83
N GLN A 77 9.45 1.26 0.92
CA GLN A 77 9.33 0.44 -0.29
C GLN A 77 10.52 0.62 -1.24
N ILE A 78 11.01 1.85 -1.46
CA ILE A 78 12.22 2.11 -2.26
C ILE A 78 13.42 1.39 -1.62
N GLU A 79 13.60 1.53 -0.31
CA GLU A 79 14.72 0.93 0.43
C GLU A 79 14.63 -0.61 0.44
N ALA A 80 13.42 -1.18 0.56
CA ALA A 80 13.21 -2.63 0.50
C ALA A 80 13.46 -3.19 -0.91
N LEU A 81 13.02 -2.51 -1.98
CA LEU A 81 13.30 -2.88 -3.36
C LEU A 81 14.81 -2.89 -3.66
N ALA A 82 15.53 -1.91 -3.14
CA ALA A 82 17.00 -1.86 -3.21
C ALA A 82 17.65 -3.07 -2.52
N ARG A 83 17.12 -3.49 -1.36
CA ARG A 83 17.63 -4.63 -0.59
C ARG A 83 17.35 -6.00 -1.22
N VAL A 84 16.19 -6.20 -1.84
CA VAL A 84 15.84 -7.49 -2.49
C VAL A 84 16.47 -7.67 -3.89
N GLY A 85 17.28 -6.72 -4.36
CA GLY A 85 17.92 -6.80 -5.67
C GLY A 85 17.01 -6.40 -6.83
N GLU A 86 16.03 -5.51 -6.62
CA GLU A 86 15.21 -4.91 -7.68
C GLU A 86 15.55 -3.42 -7.90
N PRO A 87 16.81 -3.07 -8.28
CA PRO A 87 17.27 -1.69 -8.34
C PRO A 87 16.51 -0.83 -9.35
N GLU A 88 16.08 -1.40 -10.49
CA GLU A 88 15.32 -0.68 -11.51
C GLU A 88 13.91 -0.28 -11.04
N ARG A 89 13.29 -1.10 -10.19
CA ARG A 89 12.03 -0.74 -9.53
C ARG A 89 12.26 0.32 -8.45
N ALA A 90 13.31 0.18 -7.64
CA ALA A 90 13.69 1.18 -6.66
C ALA A 90 13.99 2.54 -7.30
N ARG A 91 14.76 2.58 -8.41
CA ARG A 91 15.04 3.79 -9.20
C ARG A 91 13.74 4.42 -9.70
N SER A 92 12.89 3.64 -10.37
CA SER A 92 11.63 4.12 -10.94
C SER A 92 10.69 4.70 -9.88
N LEU A 93 10.59 4.03 -8.72
CA LEU A 93 9.73 4.46 -7.61
C LEU A 93 10.31 5.71 -6.92
N ALA A 94 11.63 5.77 -6.68
CA ALA A 94 12.31 6.95 -6.14
C ALA A 94 12.18 8.19 -7.04
N GLN A 95 12.34 8.04 -8.36
CA GLN A 95 12.14 9.16 -9.30
C GLN A 95 10.70 9.68 -9.25
N ARG A 96 9.71 8.77 -9.20
CA ARG A 96 8.29 9.15 -9.08
C ARG A 96 7.98 9.82 -7.75
N PHE A 97 8.54 9.30 -6.65
CA PHE A 97 8.42 9.88 -5.30
C PHE A 97 8.94 11.32 -5.31
N LEU A 98 10.16 11.54 -5.82
CA LEU A 98 10.80 12.85 -5.89
C LEU A 98 10.07 13.83 -6.81
N ALA A 99 9.49 13.36 -7.91
CA ALA A 99 8.68 14.18 -8.81
C ALA A 99 7.32 14.58 -8.19
N SER A 100 6.76 13.74 -7.32
CA SER A 100 5.44 13.95 -6.71
C SER A 100 5.52 14.65 -5.34
N GLN A 101 6.65 14.53 -4.64
CA GLN A 101 6.85 14.94 -3.25
C GLN A 101 8.24 15.61 -3.03
N PRO A 102 8.63 16.63 -3.83
CA PRO A 102 10.00 17.17 -3.83
C PRO A 102 10.46 17.79 -2.51
N ASP A 103 9.52 18.37 -1.75
CA ASP A 103 9.74 19.04 -0.45
C ASP A 103 9.44 18.13 0.77
N SER A 104 9.17 16.84 0.55
CA SER A 104 8.94 15.90 1.66
C SER A 104 10.24 15.69 2.47
N PRO A 105 10.16 15.53 3.82
CA PRO A 105 11.34 15.15 4.62
C PRO A 105 12.00 13.83 4.18
N TYR A 106 11.28 13.00 3.43
CA TYR A 106 11.77 11.74 2.87
C TYR A 106 12.47 11.90 1.52
N ALA A 107 12.35 13.05 0.85
CA ALA A 107 12.98 13.30 -0.45
C ALA A 107 14.50 13.19 -0.39
N GLU A 108 15.12 13.69 0.68
CA GLU A 108 16.57 13.59 0.90
C GLU A 108 17.02 12.11 0.97
N ARG A 109 16.27 11.26 1.69
CA ARG A 109 16.55 9.83 1.76
C ARG A 109 16.32 9.13 0.42
N ALA A 110 15.23 9.41 -0.28
CA ALA A 110 14.97 8.83 -1.61
C ALA A 110 16.10 9.16 -2.61
N ARG A 111 16.66 10.39 -2.58
CA ARG A 111 17.86 10.77 -3.34
C ARG A 111 19.07 9.93 -2.95
N LEU A 112 19.34 9.76 -1.66
CA LEU A 112 20.46 8.96 -1.15
C LEU A 112 20.35 7.48 -1.52
N VAL A 113 19.14 6.90 -1.56
CA VAL A 113 18.93 5.53 -2.04
C VAL A 113 19.22 5.46 -3.54
N LEU A 114 18.68 6.39 -4.33
CA LEU A 114 18.89 6.41 -5.79
C LEU A 114 20.38 6.54 -6.19
N GLN A 115 21.18 7.28 -5.40
CA GLN A 115 22.64 7.37 -5.58
C GLN A 115 23.40 6.08 -5.19
N LYS A 116 22.82 5.22 -4.35
CA LYS A 116 23.42 3.94 -3.89
C LYS A 116 23.01 2.73 -4.74
N LEU A 117 22.06 2.89 -5.65
CA LEU A 117 21.61 1.80 -6.53
C LEU A 117 22.67 1.53 -7.62
N PRO A 118 23.02 0.26 -7.88
CA PRO A 118 24.05 -0.14 -8.84
C PRO A 118 23.66 0.16 -10.28
#